data_AF-A0A8B7JU05-F1
#
_entry.id   AF-A0A8B7JU05-F1
#
_cell.length_a   1.000
_cell.length_b   1.000
_cell.length_c   1.000
_cell.angle_alpha   90.00
_cell.angle_beta   90.00
_cell.angle_gamma   90.00
#
_symmetry.space_group_name_H-M   'P 1'
#
loop_
_entity.id
_entity.type
_entity.pdbx_description
1 polymer ?
#
loop_
_entity_poly.entity_id
_entity_poly.type
_entity_poly.pdbx_seq_one_letter_code
_entity_poly.pdbx_strand_id
1 'polypeptide(L)'
;MRGGSGASPPRTQEAPDAGQRPLFQFRDQFLAQLQFLRNLSVSDVKHVLICSSSRIELGDVTPHNIKQLKRLNQVIFPVSYNDKFYKDVLEVGELAKLAYFNDIAVGAVCCRVDHSQNQKRLYIMTLGCLAPYRRLGIGTKMLNHVLNICEKDGTFDNIYLHVQISNESAIDFYRKFGFEIIETKKNYYKRIEPADAHVLQKNLKAPCLGQNADVQKTDN
;
A
#
# COMPACT_ATOMS: atom_id res chain seq x y z
N MET A 1 -3.59 1.85 -52.29
CA MET A 1 -3.81 2.37 -50.93
C MET A 1 -4.52 1.31 -50.11
N ARG A 2 -3.83 0.62 -49.19
CA ARG A 2 -4.46 -0.28 -48.21
C ARG A 2 -4.01 0.19 -46.84
N GLY A 3 -4.92 0.82 -46.10
CA GLY A 3 -4.70 1.23 -44.70
C GLY A 3 -4.91 0.03 -43.80
N GLY A 4 -3.84 -0.48 -43.20
CA GLY A 4 -3.91 -1.42 -42.09
C GLY A 4 -3.91 -0.65 -40.78
N SER A 5 -5.03 -0.66 -40.06
CA SER A 5 -5.16 -0.14 -38.70
C SER A 5 -4.43 -1.08 -37.74
N GLY A 6 -3.15 -0.79 -37.46
CA GLY A 6 -2.39 -1.44 -36.40
C GLY A 6 -2.88 -0.97 -35.05
N ALA A 7 -3.65 -1.81 -34.36
CA ALA A 7 -4.01 -1.60 -32.96
C ALA A 7 -2.74 -1.56 -32.10
N SER A 8 -2.51 -0.44 -31.42
CA SER A 8 -1.39 -0.26 -30.51
C SER A 8 -1.60 -1.08 -29.22
N PRO A 9 -0.56 -1.69 -28.63
CA PRO A 9 -0.69 -2.44 -27.40
C PRO A 9 -1.01 -1.53 -26.19
N PRO A 10 -1.66 -2.05 -25.13
CA PRO A 10 -2.04 -1.26 -23.96
C PRO A 10 -0.80 -0.80 -23.18
N ARG A 11 -0.78 0.48 -22.79
CA ARG A 11 0.31 1.11 -22.01
C ARG A 11 0.59 0.35 -20.72
N THR A 12 1.79 -0.23 -20.63
CA THR A 12 2.41 -0.67 -19.38
C THR A 12 2.52 0.52 -18.43
N GLN A 13 1.88 0.42 -17.24
CA GLN A 13 1.93 1.45 -16.21
C GLN A 13 3.37 1.63 -15.71
N GLU A 14 4.00 2.75 -16.05
CA GLU A 14 5.35 3.12 -15.64
C GLU A 14 5.42 3.41 -14.13
N ALA A 15 6.49 2.94 -13.49
CA ALA A 15 6.79 3.22 -12.09
C ALA A 15 7.09 4.73 -11.90
N PRO A 16 6.75 5.34 -10.75
CA PRO A 16 7.00 6.77 -10.51
C PRO A 16 8.49 7.12 -10.57
N ASP A 17 8.78 8.27 -11.19
CA ASP A 17 10.13 8.80 -11.35
C ASP A 17 10.64 9.45 -10.04
N ALA A 18 11.67 8.90 -9.41
CA ALA A 18 12.20 9.27 -8.10
C ALA A 18 13.69 9.69 -8.15
N GLY A 19 14.01 10.96 -7.96
CA GLY A 19 15.39 11.42 -7.76
C GLY A 19 16.06 10.81 -6.53
N GLN A 20 17.38 10.59 -6.61
CA GLN A 20 18.20 9.88 -5.61
C GLN A 20 18.32 10.60 -4.25
N ARG A 21 18.45 9.81 -3.18
CA ARG A 21 19.30 10.12 -2.01
C ARG A 21 20.10 8.87 -1.60
N PRO A 22 21.34 9.01 -1.13
CA PRO A 22 22.20 7.88 -0.79
C PRO A 22 21.73 7.14 0.48
N LEU A 23 21.90 5.82 0.46
CA LEU A 23 21.48 4.83 1.47
C LEU A 23 22.15 4.99 2.85
N PHE A 24 23.03 5.97 3.04
CA PHE A 24 23.86 6.14 4.23
C PHE A 24 23.14 6.87 5.40
N GLN A 25 21.95 7.44 5.21
CA GLN A 25 21.24 8.20 6.27
C GLN A 25 20.47 7.35 7.29
N PHE A 26 20.23 6.06 7.04
CA PHE A 26 19.39 5.23 7.92
C PHE A 26 20.05 4.89 9.27
N ARG A 27 21.38 4.77 9.32
CA ARG A 27 22.09 4.41 10.57
C ARG A 27 22.16 5.59 11.54
N ASP A 28 22.37 6.80 11.03
CA ASP A 28 22.51 7.99 11.86
C ASP A 28 21.16 8.47 12.41
N GLN A 29 20.07 8.26 11.65
CA GLN A 29 18.71 8.57 12.09
C GLN A 29 18.21 7.61 13.19
N PHE A 30 18.68 6.35 13.18
CA PHE A 30 18.41 5.38 14.25
C PHE A 30 19.16 5.72 15.55
N LEU A 31 20.41 6.19 15.45
CA LEU A 31 21.21 6.59 16.62
C LEU A 31 20.69 7.88 17.28
N ALA A 32 20.21 8.85 16.50
CA ALA A 32 19.55 10.04 17.03
C ALA A 32 18.25 9.69 17.79
N GLN A 33 17.52 8.66 17.35
CA GLN A 33 16.33 8.14 18.03
C GLN A 33 16.64 7.46 19.37
N LEU A 34 17.75 6.71 19.44
CA LEU A 34 18.23 6.08 20.68
C LEU A 34 18.73 7.11 21.70
N GLN A 35 19.35 8.21 21.26
CA GLN A 35 19.77 9.30 22.14
C GLN A 35 18.59 10.10 22.71
N PHE A 36 17.51 10.27 21.94
CA PHE A 36 16.28 10.91 22.43
C PHE A 36 15.61 10.09 23.53
N LEU A 37 15.53 8.77 23.37
CA LEU A 37 14.96 7.86 24.37
C LEU A 37 15.82 7.75 25.64
N ARG A 38 17.13 8.01 25.55
CA ARG A 38 18.06 7.99 26.69
C ARG A 38 17.94 9.22 27.62
N ASN A 39 17.29 10.30 27.15
CA ASN A 39 17.19 11.57 27.87
C ASN A 39 15.84 11.76 28.61
N LEU A 40 15.01 10.72 28.69
CA LEU A 40 13.76 10.77 29.45
C LEU A 40 14.01 10.45 30.93
N SER A 41 13.47 11.25 31.83
CA SER A 41 13.62 11.08 33.27
C SER A 41 12.69 9.97 33.79
N VAL A 42 13.09 9.27 34.86
CA VAL A 42 12.26 8.29 35.58
C VAL A 42 10.94 8.90 36.10
N SER A 43 10.88 10.22 36.29
CA SER A 43 9.65 10.95 36.62
C SER A 43 8.64 11.00 35.47
N ASP A 44 9.08 10.95 34.22
CA ASP A 44 8.21 10.94 33.04
C ASP A 44 7.51 9.58 32.86
N VAL A 45 8.10 8.52 33.42
CA VAL A 45 7.58 7.15 33.38
C VAL A 45 6.42 6.93 34.37
N LYS A 46 6.36 7.70 35.48
CA LYS A 46 5.33 7.50 36.52
C LYS A 46 3.94 8.04 36.17
N HIS A 47 3.83 8.94 35.18
CA HIS A 47 2.53 9.39 34.67
C HIS A 47 1.92 8.47 33.59
N VAL A 48 2.66 7.44 33.15
CA VAL A 48 2.25 6.51 32.08
C VAL A 48 1.30 5.40 32.58
N LEU A 49 1.09 5.28 33.90
CA LEU A 49 0.18 4.31 34.51
C LEU A 49 -1.29 4.75 34.59
N ILE A 50 -1.74 5.66 33.73
CA ILE A 50 -3.17 5.82 33.44
C ILE A 50 -3.45 5.02 32.17
N CYS A 51 -4.07 3.87 32.35
CA CYS A 51 -4.66 3.03 31.30
C CYS A 51 -5.63 3.87 30.45
N SER A 52 -5.09 4.57 29.46
CA SER A 52 -5.83 5.26 28.42
C SER A 52 -5.56 4.44 27.17
N SER A 53 -6.53 3.64 26.72
CA SER A 53 -6.42 2.94 25.45
C SER A 53 -6.01 3.93 24.36
N SER A 54 -4.80 3.80 23.83
CA SER A 54 -4.30 4.70 22.79
C SER A 54 -5.28 4.73 21.63
N ARG A 55 -5.73 5.92 21.23
CA ARG A 55 -6.76 6.08 20.19
C ARG A 55 -6.10 5.96 18.83
N ILE A 56 -6.58 5.02 18.02
CA ILE A 56 -6.19 4.85 16.62
C ILE A 56 -7.38 5.18 15.74
N GLU A 57 -7.23 6.20 14.90
CA GLU A 57 -8.30 6.75 14.08
C GLU A 57 -7.85 6.94 12.63
N LEU A 58 -8.82 6.96 11.70
CA LEU A 58 -8.58 7.27 10.30
C LEU A 58 -9.23 8.61 9.99
N GLY A 59 -8.52 9.47 9.28
CA GLY A 59 -9.02 10.76 8.83
C GLY A 59 -8.81 10.95 7.33
N ASP A 60 -9.57 11.87 6.75
CA ASP A 60 -9.53 12.15 5.32
C ASP A 60 -8.22 12.78 4.88
N VAL A 61 -7.81 12.47 3.65
CA VAL A 61 -6.81 13.27 2.95
C VAL A 61 -7.52 14.46 2.31
N THR A 62 -7.09 15.67 2.66
CA THR A 62 -7.68 16.93 2.19
C THR A 62 -6.59 17.84 1.63
N PRO A 63 -6.95 18.87 0.84
CA PRO A 63 -5.98 19.86 0.37
C PRO A 63 -5.21 20.54 1.52
N HIS A 64 -5.80 20.62 2.72
CA HIS A 64 -5.17 21.21 3.90
C HIS A 64 -4.07 20.33 4.51
N ASN A 65 -4.28 19.01 4.54
CA ASN A 65 -3.34 18.06 5.18
C ASN A 65 -2.47 17.26 4.18
N ILE A 66 -2.61 17.46 2.86
CA ILE A 66 -1.85 16.74 1.82
C ILE A 66 -0.32 16.83 2.00
N LYS A 67 0.18 17.95 2.56
CA LYS A 67 1.60 18.11 2.88
C LYS A 67 2.07 17.15 3.98
N GLN A 68 1.20 16.79 4.92
CA GLN A 68 1.50 15.77 5.94
C GLN A 68 1.62 14.39 5.29
N LEU A 69 0.71 14.04 4.37
CA LEU A 69 0.81 12.81 3.59
C LEU A 69 2.14 12.74 2.80
N LYS A 70 2.52 13.83 2.12
CA LYS A 70 3.79 13.90 1.38
C LYS A 70 5.00 13.67 2.29
N ARG A 71 5.00 14.25 3.49
CA ARG A 71 6.07 14.02 4.50
C ARG A 71 6.09 12.59 5.01
N LEU A 72 4.93 12.01 5.32
CA LEU A 72 4.83 10.61 5.76
C LEU A 72 5.37 9.67 4.68
N ASN A 73 4.94 9.83 3.43
CA ASN A 73 5.40 8.98 2.33
C ASN A 73 6.91 9.09 2.10
N GLN A 74 7.48 10.30 2.20
CA GLN A 74 8.93 10.52 2.07
C GLN A 74 9.75 9.83 3.16
N VAL A 75 9.21 9.64 4.36
CA VAL A 75 9.90 8.97 5.47
C VAL A 75 9.67 7.46 5.43
N ILE A 76 8.46 7.03 5.07
CA ILE A 76 8.05 5.62 5.15
C ILE A 76 8.57 4.81 3.96
N PHE A 77 8.56 5.39 2.75
CA PHE A 77 8.87 4.68 1.52
C PHE A 77 10.22 5.10 0.94
N PRO A 78 11.00 4.15 0.39
CA PRO A 78 12.28 4.44 -0.25
C PRO A 78 12.14 5.06 -1.65
N VAL A 79 10.91 5.28 -2.11
CA VAL A 79 10.58 5.86 -3.42
C VAL A 79 9.85 7.18 -3.26
N SER A 80 10.14 8.13 -4.16
CA SER A 80 9.44 9.41 -4.21
C SER A 80 8.27 9.35 -5.17
N TYR A 81 7.12 9.89 -4.74
CA TYR A 81 5.93 10.05 -5.58
C TYR A 81 5.89 11.47 -6.14
N ASN A 82 5.49 11.60 -7.41
CA ASN A 82 5.38 12.88 -8.10
C ASN A 82 4.11 13.66 -7.66
N ASP A 83 3.96 14.90 -8.10
CA ASP A 83 2.80 15.72 -7.72
C ASP A 83 1.49 15.23 -8.33
N LYS A 84 1.54 14.51 -9.45
CA LYS A 84 0.36 13.87 -10.06
C LYS A 84 -0.25 12.85 -9.08
N PHE A 85 0.57 12.01 -8.45
CA PHE A 85 0.09 11.06 -7.44
C PHE A 85 -0.72 11.75 -6.34
N TYR A 86 -0.23 12.87 -5.79
CA TYR A 86 -0.93 13.57 -4.72
C TYR A 86 -2.20 14.29 -5.18
N LYS A 87 -2.24 14.77 -6.43
CA LYS A 87 -3.46 15.31 -7.05
C LYS A 87 -4.50 14.21 -7.20
N ASP A 88 -4.12 13.06 -7.76
CA ASP A 88 -5.02 11.93 -7.97
C ASP A 88 -5.55 11.42 -6.61
N VAL A 89 -4.74 11.40 -5.54
CA VAL A 89 -5.16 11.00 -4.18
C VAL A 89 -6.25 11.91 -3.59
N LEU A 90 -6.33 13.19 -3.96
CA LEU A 90 -7.39 14.08 -3.47
C LEU A 90 -8.76 13.75 -4.09
N GLU A 91 -8.78 13.06 -5.22
CA GLU A 91 -10.00 12.75 -5.98
C GLU A 91 -10.57 11.35 -5.66
N VAL A 92 -9.80 10.46 -4.99
CA VAL A 92 -10.23 9.08 -4.74
C VAL A 92 -11.13 8.90 -3.50
N GLY A 93 -11.35 9.96 -2.73
CA GLY A 93 -12.22 9.96 -1.55
C GLY A 93 -11.82 8.92 -0.50
N GLU A 94 -12.74 8.02 -0.15
CA GLU A 94 -12.58 7.01 0.91
C GLU A 94 -11.41 6.03 0.71
N LEU A 95 -10.87 5.94 -0.51
CA LEU A 95 -9.72 5.11 -0.86
C LEU A 95 -8.37 5.69 -0.40
N ALA A 96 -8.36 6.89 0.18
CA ALA A 96 -7.19 7.49 0.79
C ALA A 96 -7.50 7.97 2.22
N LYS A 97 -6.69 7.53 3.19
CA LYS A 97 -6.84 7.92 4.60
C LYS A 97 -5.48 8.16 5.23
N LEU A 98 -5.43 9.15 6.11
CA LEU A 98 -4.38 9.29 7.12
C LEU A 98 -4.74 8.46 8.35
N ALA A 99 -3.74 7.87 8.99
CA ALA A 99 -3.90 7.18 10.26
C ALA A 99 -3.30 8.01 11.40
N TYR A 100 -4.10 8.21 12.43
CA TYR A 100 -3.75 9.00 13.62
C TYR A 100 -3.58 8.08 14.82
N PHE A 101 -2.54 8.37 15.61
CA PHE A 101 -2.32 7.77 16.93
C PHE A 101 -2.26 8.90 17.94
N ASN A 102 -3.25 8.96 18.86
CA ASN A 102 -3.42 10.07 19.79
C ASN A 102 -3.30 11.45 19.09
N ASP A 103 -4.10 11.64 18.03
CA ASP A 103 -4.21 12.89 17.26
C ASP A 103 -2.96 13.27 16.42
N ILE A 104 -1.92 12.43 16.42
CA ILE A 104 -0.72 12.60 15.58
C ILE A 104 -0.85 11.75 14.32
N ALA A 105 -0.72 12.35 13.14
CA ALA A 105 -0.67 11.62 11.88
C ALA A 105 0.62 10.80 11.78
N VAL A 106 0.50 9.47 11.78
CA VAL A 106 1.63 8.53 11.86
C VAL A 106 1.67 7.51 10.72
N GLY A 107 0.65 7.48 9.86
CA GLY A 107 0.59 6.58 8.72
C GLY A 107 -0.43 7.02 7.69
N ALA A 108 -0.46 6.32 6.57
CA ALA A 108 -1.42 6.56 5.52
C ALA A 108 -1.65 5.31 4.66
N VAL A 109 -2.81 5.26 4.03
CA VAL A 109 -3.14 4.35 2.94
C VAL A 109 -3.66 5.15 1.76
N CYS A 110 -3.20 4.83 0.55
CA CYS A 110 -3.70 5.42 -0.69
C CYS A 110 -3.90 4.31 -1.71
N CYS A 111 -5.12 4.21 -2.23
CA CYS A 111 -5.51 3.22 -3.23
C CYS A 111 -6.03 3.91 -4.49
N ARG A 112 -6.07 3.17 -5.60
CA ARG A 112 -6.76 3.56 -6.83
C ARG A 112 -7.51 2.36 -7.39
N VAL A 113 -8.57 2.65 -8.15
CA VAL A 113 -9.23 1.63 -8.97
C VAL A 113 -8.40 1.41 -10.23
N ASP A 114 -8.12 0.15 -10.55
CA ASP A 114 -7.40 -0.27 -11.74
C ASP A 114 -8.31 -1.14 -12.62
N HIS A 115 -8.51 -0.73 -13.87
CA HIS A 115 -9.25 -1.47 -14.88
C HIS A 115 -8.25 -2.14 -15.82
N SER A 116 -7.67 -3.24 -15.38
CA SER A 116 -6.71 -4.03 -16.15
C SER A 116 -7.19 -5.46 -16.30
N GLN A 117 -6.78 -6.13 -17.38
CA GLN A 117 -7.07 -7.55 -17.62
C GLN A 117 -8.58 -7.89 -17.61
N ASN A 118 -9.42 -6.95 -18.06
CA ASN A 118 -10.89 -7.08 -18.02
C ASN A 118 -11.47 -7.32 -16.61
N GLN A 119 -10.76 -6.86 -15.58
CA GLN A 119 -11.14 -6.92 -14.18
C GLN A 119 -11.21 -5.52 -13.58
N LYS A 120 -12.13 -5.29 -12.64
CA LYS A 120 -12.12 -4.12 -11.74
C LYS A 120 -11.33 -4.51 -10.50
N ARG A 121 -10.14 -3.93 -10.35
CA ARG A 121 -9.18 -4.27 -9.29
C ARG A 121 -8.95 -3.08 -8.39
N LEU A 122 -8.68 -3.32 -7.11
CA LEU A 122 -8.19 -2.27 -6.22
C LEU A 122 -6.68 -2.36 -6.08
N TYR A 123 -5.97 -1.30 -6.44
CA TYR A 123 -4.53 -1.22 -6.31
C TYR A 123 -4.14 -0.40 -5.08
N ILE A 124 -3.47 -1.02 -4.10
CA ILE A 124 -2.88 -0.31 -2.97
C ILE A 124 -1.54 0.28 -3.43
N MET A 125 -1.50 1.60 -3.62
CA MET A 125 -0.29 2.30 -4.07
C MET A 125 0.72 2.47 -2.93
N THR A 126 0.22 2.82 -1.75
CA THR A 126 0.98 3.03 -0.51
C THR A 126 0.15 2.60 0.68
N LEU A 127 0.74 1.85 1.59
CA LEU A 127 0.19 1.59 2.93
C LEU A 127 1.36 1.45 3.89
N GLY A 128 1.42 2.32 4.89
CA GLY A 128 2.51 2.27 5.86
C GLY A 128 2.35 3.25 7.02
N CYS A 129 3.13 3.03 8.06
CA CYS A 129 3.24 3.92 9.21
C CYS A 129 4.70 4.09 9.63
N LEU A 130 4.95 5.18 10.35
CA LEU A 130 6.24 5.51 10.95
C LEU A 130 6.73 4.36 11.84
N ALA A 131 8.03 4.06 11.77
CA ALA A 131 8.63 2.91 12.45
C ALA A 131 8.29 2.80 13.96
N PRO A 132 8.30 3.90 14.75
CA PRO A 132 7.95 3.84 16.18
C PRO A 132 6.50 3.42 16.49
N TYR A 133 5.60 3.51 15.51
CA TYR A 133 4.17 3.21 15.67
C TYR A 133 3.76 1.88 15.02
N ARG A 134 4.73 1.11 14.52
CA ARG A 134 4.48 -0.22 13.95
C ARG A 134 4.08 -1.19 15.06
N ARG A 135 3.40 -2.28 14.67
CA ARG A 135 2.92 -3.35 15.57
C ARG A 135 1.89 -2.91 16.62
N LEU A 136 1.33 -1.70 16.50
CA LEU A 136 0.23 -1.19 17.32
C LEU A 136 -1.15 -1.37 16.65
N GLY A 137 -1.26 -2.16 15.57
CA GLY A 137 -2.54 -2.39 14.87
C GLY A 137 -2.95 -1.32 13.85
N ILE A 138 -2.14 -0.26 13.66
CA ILE A 138 -2.42 0.82 12.70
C ILE A 138 -2.52 0.32 11.27
N GLY A 139 -1.56 -0.51 10.83
CA GLY A 139 -1.58 -1.14 9.49
C GLY A 139 -2.83 -1.99 9.27
N THR A 140 -3.21 -2.78 10.28
CA THR A 140 -4.45 -3.58 10.27
C THR A 140 -5.68 -2.70 10.11
N LYS A 141 -5.78 -1.59 10.85
CA LYS A 141 -6.92 -0.67 10.76
C LYS A 141 -7.04 -0.08 9.34
N MET A 142 -5.93 0.37 8.76
CA MET A 142 -5.91 0.91 7.39
C MET A 142 -6.29 -0.14 6.35
N LEU A 143 -5.74 -1.36 6.43
CA LEU A 143 -6.05 -2.42 5.47
C LEU A 143 -7.50 -2.88 5.58
N ASN A 144 -8.02 -3.05 6.79
CA ASN A 144 -9.42 -3.42 7.01
C ASN A 144 -10.39 -2.36 6.48
N HIS A 145 -10.08 -1.07 6.64
CA HIS A 145 -10.88 0.01 6.04
C HIS A 145 -11.03 -0.17 4.53
N VAL A 146 -9.92 -0.43 3.84
CA VAL A 146 -9.91 -0.63 2.40
C VAL A 146 -10.64 -1.91 1.99
N LEU A 147 -10.42 -3.01 2.72
CA LEU A 147 -11.13 -4.27 2.46
C LEU A 147 -12.65 -4.12 2.64
N ASN A 148 -13.10 -3.38 3.66
CA ASN A 148 -14.51 -3.11 3.90
C ASN A 148 -15.14 -2.28 2.78
N ILE A 149 -14.39 -1.36 2.15
CA ILE A 149 -14.87 -0.63 0.96
C ILE A 149 -15.09 -1.61 -0.19
N CYS A 150 -14.12 -2.50 -0.45
CA CYS A 150 -14.25 -3.50 -1.50
C CYS A 150 -15.44 -4.43 -1.27
N GLU A 151 -15.64 -4.88 -0.03
CA GLU A 151 -16.75 -5.76 0.35
C GLU A 151 -18.10 -5.06 0.15
N LYS A 152 -18.24 -3.79 0.57
CA LYS A 152 -19.47 -3.01 0.40
C LYS A 152 -19.78 -2.67 -1.06
N ASP A 153 -18.77 -2.38 -1.87
CA ASP A 153 -18.93 -2.14 -3.30
C ASP A 153 -19.31 -3.44 -4.04
N GLY A 154 -18.68 -4.56 -3.69
CA GLY A 154 -19.02 -5.90 -4.21
C GLY A 154 -18.63 -6.16 -5.67
N THR A 155 -18.15 -5.15 -6.41
CA THR A 155 -17.83 -5.32 -7.84
C THR A 155 -16.35 -5.59 -8.12
N PHE A 156 -15.47 -5.38 -7.14
CA PHE A 156 -14.03 -5.65 -7.27
C PHE A 156 -13.73 -7.15 -7.40
N ASP A 157 -12.92 -7.53 -8.38
CA ASP A 157 -12.50 -8.92 -8.59
C ASP A 157 -11.40 -9.33 -7.61
N ASN A 158 -10.44 -8.42 -7.38
CA ASN A 158 -9.32 -8.62 -6.47
C ASN A 158 -8.73 -7.28 -5.98
N ILE A 159 -7.93 -7.35 -4.93
CA ILE A 159 -7.10 -6.27 -4.42
C ILE A 159 -5.64 -6.71 -4.48
N TYR A 160 -4.75 -5.81 -4.91
CA TYR A 160 -3.34 -6.16 -5.10
C TYR A 160 -2.39 -4.99 -4.83
N LEU A 161 -1.10 -5.31 -4.70
CA LEU A 161 -0.02 -4.36 -4.47
C LEU A 161 1.34 -4.89 -4.94
N HIS A 162 2.32 -4.00 -5.05
CA HIS A 162 3.72 -4.38 -5.23
C HIS A 162 4.48 -4.19 -3.92
N VAL A 163 5.30 -5.18 -3.55
CA VAL A 163 6.19 -5.12 -2.39
C VAL A 163 7.58 -5.55 -2.80
N GLN A 164 8.60 -4.84 -2.33
CA GLN A 164 9.98 -5.22 -2.56
C GLN A 164 10.27 -6.61 -1.97
N ILE A 165 11.00 -7.45 -2.71
CA ILE A 165 11.22 -8.86 -2.34
C ILE A 165 11.91 -9.03 -0.97
N SER A 166 12.71 -8.05 -0.54
CA SER A 166 13.40 -8.04 0.75
C SER A 166 12.53 -7.61 1.94
N ASN A 167 11.29 -7.17 1.71
CA ASN A 167 10.43 -6.65 2.77
C ASN A 167 9.55 -7.76 3.38
N GLU A 168 10.21 -8.71 4.05
CA GLU A 168 9.59 -9.87 4.68
C GLU A 168 8.48 -9.47 5.66
N SER A 169 8.70 -8.42 6.46
CA SER A 169 7.68 -7.95 7.41
C SER A 169 6.38 -7.50 6.74
N ALA A 170 6.45 -6.90 5.54
CA ALA A 170 5.25 -6.51 4.81
C ALA A 170 4.59 -7.72 4.14
N ILE A 171 5.39 -8.63 3.58
CA ILE A 171 4.90 -9.88 2.98
C ILE A 171 4.11 -10.70 4.02
N ASP A 172 4.68 -10.90 5.21
CA ASP A 172 4.02 -11.62 6.30
C ASP A 172 2.79 -10.90 6.84
N PHE A 173 2.82 -9.56 6.87
CA PHE A 173 1.64 -8.77 7.20
C PHE A 173 0.50 -9.06 6.23
N TYR A 174 0.73 -8.95 4.92
CA TYR A 174 -0.32 -9.15 3.92
C TYR A 174 -0.80 -10.61 3.84
N ARG A 175 0.10 -11.60 4.01
CA ARG A 175 -0.28 -13.03 4.08
C ARG A 175 -1.30 -13.33 5.15
N LYS A 176 -1.22 -12.67 6.32
CA LYS A 176 -2.22 -12.82 7.40
C LYS A 176 -3.62 -12.35 7.01
N PHE A 177 -3.74 -11.53 5.97
CA PHE A 177 -5.03 -11.08 5.43
C PHE A 177 -5.46 -11.89 4.20
N GLY A 178 -4.76 -12.97 3.86
CA GLY A 178 -5.09 -13.82 2.70
C GLY A 178 -4.59 -13.27 1.37
N PHE A 179 -3.53 -12.44 1.38
CA PHE A 179 -2.81 -12.12 0.15
C PHE A 179 -1.77 -13.18 -0.15
N GLU A 180 -1.64 -13.50 -1.44
CA GLU A 180 -0.69 -14.48 -1.97
C GLU A 180 0.24 -13.80 -2.97
N ILE A 181 1.46 -14.32 -3.11
CA ILE A 181 2.39 -13.86 -4.15
C ILE A 181 1.97 -14.53 -5.45
N ILE A 182 1.52 -13.75 -6.43
CA ILE A 182 1.08 -14.26 -7.74
C ILE A 182 2.11 -14.08 -8.85
N GLU A 183 3.03 -13.14 -8.68
CA GLU A 183 4.03 -12.80 -9.69
C GLU A 183 5.25 -12.17 -9.00
N THR A 184 6.43 -12.28 -9.62
CA THR A 184 7.61 -11.50 -9.24
C THR A 184 8.09 -10.70 -10.46
N LYS A 185 8.02 -9.38 -10.37
CA LYS A 185 8.47 -8.47 -11.41
C LYS A 185 9.94 -8.14 -11.22
N LYS A 186 10.74 -8.57 -12.19
CA LYS A 186 12.18 -8.25 -12.26
C LYS A 186 12.40 -6.77 -12.59
N ASN A 187 13.38 -6.15 -11.96
CA ASN A 187 13.78 -4.76 -12.23
C ASN A 187 12.59 -3.76 -12.16
N TYR A 188 11.68 -3.99 -11.21
CA TYR A 188 10.49 -3.18 -11.01
C TYR A 188 10.88 -1.78 -10.49
N TYR A 189 11.69 -1.73 -9.43
CA TYR A 189 12.24 -0.50 -8.91
C TYR A 189 13.52 -0.13 -9.66
N LYS A 190 13.56 1.06 -10.24
CA LYS A 190 14.69 1.49 -11.08
C LYS A 190 15.91 1.99 -10.32
N ARG A 191 15.76 2.26 -9.02
CA ARG A 191 16.72 3.08 -8.25
C ARG A 191 16.99 2.60 -6.82
N ILE A 192 16.48 1.43 -6.45
CA ILE A 192 16.73 0.81 -5.14
C ILE A 192 17.00 -0.67 -5.33
N GLU A 193 17.82 -1.24 -4.44
CA GLU A 193 18.14 -2.66 -4.45
C GLU A 193 17.58 -3.36 -3.19
N PRO A 194 17.08 -4.61 -3.31
CA PRO A 194 16.87 -5.34 -4.56
C PRO A 194 15.80 -4.69 -5.45
N ALA A 195 16.05 -4.64 -6.76
CA ALA A 195 15.17 -3.98 -7.73
C ALA A 195 13.84 -4.72 -7.98
N ASP A 196 13.73 -5.99 -7.57
CA ASP A 196 12.58 -6.84 -7.81
C ASP A 196 11.41 -6.54 -6.86
N ALA A 197 10.19 -6.76 -7.33
CA ALA A 197 8.96 -6.65 -6.53
C ALA A 197 8.07 -7.88 -6.70
N HIS A 198 7.55 -8.41 -5.60
CA HIS A 198 6.43 -9.33 -5.63
C HIS A 198 5.12 -8.58 -5.88
N VAL A 199 4.26 -9.16 -6.69
CA VAL A 199 2.84 -8.79 -6.79
C VAL A 199 2.08 -9.64 -5.81
N LEU A 200 1.52 -9.02 -4.77
CA LEU A 200 0.66 -9.68 -3.80
C LEU A 200 -0.78 -9.39 -4.17
N GLN A 201 -1.61 -10.42 -4.20
CA GLN A 201 -3.03 -10.31 -4.54
C GLN A 201 -3.90 -11.10 -3.58
N LYS A 202 -5.07 -10.56 -3.26
CA LYS A 202 -6.19 -11.26 -2.63
C LYS A 202 -7.38 -11.23 -3.56
N ASN A 203 -7.89 -12.40 -3.95
CA ASN A 203 -9.13 -12.52 -4.71
C ASN A 203 -10.32 -12.18 -3.80
N LEU A 204 -11.26 -11.40 -4.33
CA LEU A 204 -12.45 -10.94 -3.62
C LEU A 204 -13.72 -11.65 -4.10
N LYS A 205 -13.72 -12.08 -5.37
CA LYS A 205 -14.75 -12.98 -5.90
C LYS A 205 -14.32 -14.43 -5.73
N ALA A 206 -15.31 -15.29 -5.46
CA ALA A 206 -15.09 -16.73 -5.55
C ALA A 206 -14.61 -17.07 -6.98
N PRO A 207 -13.67 -18.01 -7.15
CA PRO A 207 -13.32 -18.49 -8.47
C PRO A 207 -14.59 -19.04 -9.13
N CYS A 208 -14.96 -18.49 -10.29
CA CYS A 208 -16.04 -19.03 -11.09
C CYS A 208 -15.64 -20.46 -11.46
N LEU A 209 -16.25 -21.47 -10.84
CA LEU A 209 -16.12 -22.85 -11.27
C LEU A 209 -16.67 -22.93 -12.70
N GLY A 210 -15.78 -23.15 -13.66
CA GLY A 210 -16.14 -23.27 -15.07
C GLY A 210 -17.18 -24.37 -15.27
N GLN A 211 -18.18 -24.07 -16.09
CA GLN A 211 -19.19 -25.01 -16.54
C GLN A 211 -18.49 -26.22 -17.20
N ASN A 212 -18.76 -27.42 -16.70
CA ASN A 212 -18.44 -28.66 -17.39
C ASN A 212 -19.20 -28.68 -18.72
N ALA A 213 -18.46 -28.56 -19.82
CA ALA A 213 -18.97 -28.95 -21.13
C ALA A 213 -18.60 -30.42 -21.36
N ASP A 214 -19.43 -31.32 -20.82
CA ASP A 214 -19.55 -32.67 -21.34
C ASP A 214 -20.08 -32.57 -22.78
N VAL A 215 -19.18 -32.60 -23.76
CA VAL A 215 -19.55 -32.99 -25.12
C VAL A 215 -19.50 -34.50 -25.18
N GLN A 216 -20.61 -35.13 -24.79
CA GLN A 216 -20.93 -36.47 -25.27
C GLN A 216 -21.02 -36.41 -26.79
N LYS A 217 -19.99 -36.90 -27.47
CA LYS A 217 -20.07 -37.24 -28.89
C LYS A 217 -20.71 -38.62 -28.97
N THR A 218 -22.01 -38.64 -29.22
CA THR A 218 -22.76 -39.82 -29.62
C THR A 218 -22.32 -40.29 -30.99
N ASP A 219 -22.15 -41.61 -31.10
CA ASP A 219 -22.04 -42.38 -32.33
C ASP A 219 -23.16 -42.05 -33.33
N ASN A 220 -22.78 -41.82 -34.60
CA ASN A 220 -23.34 -42.42 -35.81
C ASN A 220 -22.68 -41.84 -37.07
#